data_AF-A0A146KRG4-F1
#
_entry.id   AF-A0A146KRG4-F1
#
_cell.length_a   1.000
_cell.length_b   1.000
_cell.length_c   1.000
_cell.angle_alpha   90.00
_cell.angle_beta   90.00
_cell.angle_gamma   90.00
#
_symmetry.space_group_name_H-M   'P 1'
#
loop_
_entity.id
_entity.type
_entity.pdbx_description
1 polymer ?
#
loop_
_entity_poly.entity_id
_entity_poly.type
_entity_poly.pdbx_seq_one_letter_code
_entity_poly.pdbx_strand_id
1 'polypeptide(L)'
;MLLKLFVVFATCVAQGLGYCVNGSSAFDSMLQGYSTDLEVDGLQYFYPIESQSEHPLSILGVNLPLGVSLDLSNGVLGPLDLISRTNDAEKCTSGISTSITSIIKYDNLALTFWGMTAKFLFWEMKAKTTINLVPCFNTEFTNVRYLGTNCSMTLFEWQDTCDPHVNINIPYHSWTDYFVGFFVRRALNSSPLPQQAKNQMKTYINLFLTKYWCGLGL
;
A
#
# COMPACT_ATOMS: atom_id res chain seq x y z
N MET A 1 -9.82 -18.12 30.04
CA MET A 1 -9.79 -17.99 28.57
C MET A 1 -11.20 -17.72 28.00
N LEU A 2 -11.92 -16.74 28.57
CA LEU A 2 -13.32 -16.45 28.18
C LEU A 2 -13.71 -14.97 28.32
N LEU A 3 -12.75 -14.08 28.65
CA LEU A 3 -13.04 -12.67 28.97
C LEU A 3 -12.49 -11.67 27.92
N LYS A 4 -12.05 -12.13 26.75
CA LYS A 4 -11.51 -11.26 25.69
C LYS A 4 -12.34 -11.23 24.39
N LEU A 5 -13.43 -12.00 24.31
CA LEU A 5 -14.23 -12.08 23.08
C LEU A 5 -15.40 -11.08 23.02
N PHE A 6 -15.68 -10.33 24.09
CA PHE A 6 -16.88 -9.47 24.17
C PHE A 6 -16.62 -7.97 23.98
N VAL A 7 -15.38 -7.55 23.69
CA VAL A 7 -15.03 -6.12 23.56
C VAL A 7 -15.17 -5.59 22.12
N VAL A 8 -15.45 -6.45 21.13
CA VAL A 8 -15.53 -6.03 19.72
C VAL A 8 -16.94 -5.60 19.28
N PHE A 9 -17.98 -5.80 20.11
CA PHE A 9 -19.38 -5.60 19.67
C PHE A 9 -20.18 -4.52 20.42
N ALA A 10 -19.55 -3.67 21.23
CA ALA A 10 -20.30 -2.79 22.16
C ALA A 10 -19.86 -1.31 22.17
N THR A 11 -19.60 -0.71 21.01
CA THR A 11 -19.56 0.76 20.86
C THR A 11 -20.37 1.26 19.66
N CYS A 12 -21.53 0.65 19.41
CA CYS A 12 -22.57 1.17 18.51
C CYS A 12 -23.85 1.53 19.25
N VAL A 13 -23.76 2.03 20.49
CA VAL A 13 -24.94 2.55 21.20
C VAL A 13 -24.56 3.76 22.05
N ALA A 14 -24.35 4.90 21.39
CA ALA A 14 -24.69 6.22 21.91
C ALA A 14 -24.21 7.31 20.94
N GLN A 15 -25.13 7.78 20.09
CA GLN A 15 -25.25 9.11 19.47
C GLN A 15 -25.61 9.01 17.98
N GLY A 16 -26.91 9.16 17.67
CA GLY A 16 -27.47 9.21 16.31
C GLY A 16 -27.78 7.83 15.73
N LEU A 17 -29.03 7.59 15.35
CA LEU A 17 -29.50 6.37 14.68
C LEU A 17 -28.76 6.19 13.35
N GLY A 18 -27.67 5.44 13.37
CA GLY A 18 -26.98 5.00 12.17
C GLY A 18 -27.38 3.58 11.79
N TYR A 19 -27.40 3.29 10.49
CA TYR A 19 -27.59 1.93 9.98
C TYR A 19 -26.52 1.63 8.94
N CYS A 20 -26.07 0.37 8.91
CA CYS A 20 -25.10 -0.12 7.96
C CYS A 20 -25.75 -1.14 7.04
N VAL A 21 -25.42 -1.08 5.75
CA VAL A 21 -25.90 -2.00 4.73
C VAL A 21 -24.72 -2.50 3.90
N ASN A 22 -24.93 -3.59 3.17
CA ASN A 22 -23.96 -4.05 2.19
C ASN A 22 -23.72 -2.95 1.15
N GLY A 23 -22.48 -2.48 1.07
CA GLY A 23 -22.00 -1.46 0.15
C GLY A 23 -21.18 -2.01 -1.01
N SER A 24 -21.04 -3.34 -1.13
CA SER A 24 -20.13 -4.01 -2.07
C SER A 24 -20.30 -3.51 -3.51
N SER A 25 -21.52 -3.45 -4.03
CA SER A 25 -21.76 -2.96 -5.39
C SER A 25 -21.33 -1.50 -5.58
N ALA A 26 -21.51 -0.64 -4.58
CA ALA A 26 -21.10 0.76 -4.68
C ALA A 26 -19.57 0.89 -4.64
N PHE A 27 -18.92 0.12 -3.77
CA PHE A 27 -17.46 0.08 -3.68
C PHE A 27 -16.83 -0.50 -4.96
N ASP A 28 -17.40 -1.58 -5.49
CA ASP A 28 -16.93 -2.21 -6.73
C ASP A 28 -17.05 -1.24 -7.93
N SER A 29 -18.09 -0.39 -7.96
CA SER A 29 -18.20 0.72 -8.93
C SER A 29 -17.12 1.80 -8.75
N MET A 30 -16.75 2.13 -7.50
CA MET A 30 -15.64 3.06 -7.24
C MET A 30 -14.31 2.48 -7.75
N LEU A 31 -14.05 1.19 -7.51
CA LEU A 31 -12.85 0.50 -7.99
C LEU A 31 -12.81 0.44 -9.52
N GLN A 32 -13.94 0.11 -10.17
CA GLN A 32 -14.02 0.09 -11.63
C GLN A 32 -13.74 1.46 -12.24
N GLY A 33 -14.32 2.52 -11.65
CA GLY A 33 -14.05 3.89 -12.05
C GLY A 33 -12.56 4.24 -11.91
N TYR A 34 -11.98 3.95 -10.74
CA TYR A 34 -10.56 4.14 -10.48
C TYR A 34 -9.68 3.47 -11.55
N SER A 35 -9.91 2.19 -11.85
CA SER A 35 -9.14 1.47 -12.87
C SER A 35 -9.30 2.08 -14.26
N THR A 36 -10.52 2.49 -14.61
CA THR A 36 -10.82 3.11 -15.91
C THR A 36 -10.11 4.45 -16.07
N ASP A 37 -10.20 5.34 -15.07
CA ASP A 37 -9.54 6.65 -15.12
C ASP A 37 -8.00 6.49 -15.24
N LEU A 38 -7.41 5.56 -14.48
CA LEU A 38 -5.97 5.31 -14.57
C LEU A 38 -5.54 4.79 -15.95
N GLU A 39 -6.34 3.92 -16.57
CA GLU A 39 -6.07 3.41 -17.91
C GLU A 39 -6.19 4.52 -18.97
N VAL A 40 -7.28 5.31 -18.91
CA VAL A 40 -7.54 6.39 -19.87
C VAL A 40 -6.51 7.51 -19.78
N ASP A 41 -6.13 7.90 -18.56
CA ASP A 41 -5.17 8.98 -18.33
C ASP A 41 -3.70 8.51 -18.44
N GLY A 42 -3.47 7.20 -18.65
CA GLY A 42 -2.12 6.63 -18.72
C GLY A 42 -1.34 6.71 -17.40
N LEU A 43 -2.06 6.68 -16.26
CA LEU A 43 -1.53 6.83 -14.90
C LEU A 43 -1.37 5.49 -14.16
N GLN A 44 -1.33 4.37 -14.90
CA GLN A 44 -1.14 3.03 -14.37
C GLN A 44 0.21 2.83 -13.66
N TYR A 45 1.17 3.73 -13.87
CA TYR A 45 2.54 3.61 -13.38
C TYR A 45 3.06 4.93 -12.77
N PHE A 46 3.80 4.82 -11.67
CA PHE A 46 4.48 5.96 -11.04
C PHE A 46 5.98 5.98 -11.35
N TYR A 47 6.46 7.15 -11.73
CA TYR A 47 7.86 7.44 -12.00
C TYR A 47 8.24 8.86 -11.54
N PRO A 48 9.51 9.12 -11.17
CA PRO A 48 10.46 8.16 -10.61
C PRO A 48 10.20 7.97 -9.12
N ILE A 49 10.43 6.75 -8.63
CA ILE A 49 10.56 6.47 -7.20
C ILE A 49 12.05 6.37 -6.90
N GLU A 50 12.49 7.11 -5.89
CA GLU A 50 13.86 7.08 -5.41
C GLU A 50 13.84 6.70 -3.94
N SER A 51 14.84 5.93 -3.51
CA SER A 51 14.92 5.50 -2.13
C SER A 51 16.37 5.29 -1.74
N GLN A 52 16.80 6.08 -0.76
CA GLN A 52 18.06 5.88 -0.07
C GLN A 52 17.75 5.40 1.34
N SER A 53 18.31 4.26 1.72
CA SER A 53 18.09 3.67 3.03
C SER A 53 19.33 3.00 3.57
N GLU A 54 19.51 3.10 4.88
CA GLU A 54 20.49 2.34 5.63
C GLU A 54 19.76 1.30 6.48
N HIS A 55 20.13 0.04 6.31
CA HIS A 55 19.52 -1.06 7.03
C HIS A 55 20.53 -1.62 8.03
N PRO A 56 20.32 -1.42 9.34
CA PRO A 56 21.17 -2.03 10.35
C PRO A 56 21.01 -3.56 10.25
N LEU A 57 22.13 -4.27 10.30
CA LEU A 57 22.13 -5.72 10.21
C LEU A 57 22.22 -6.33 11.60
N SER A 58 21.37 -7.33 11.84
CA SER A 58 21.50 -8.22 12.98
C SER A 58 21.70 -9.65 12.48
N ILE A 59 22.75 -10.30 12.99
CA ILE A 59 23.04 -11.71 12.76
C ILE A 59 22.97 -12.40 14.13
N LEU A 60 22.10 -13.41 14.25
CA LEU A 60 21.93 -14.21 15.48
C LEU A 60 21.69 -13.36 16.75
N GLY A 61 20.94 -12.26 16.62
CA GLY A 61 20.59 -11.37 17.75
C GLY A 61 21.70 -10.38 18.15
N VAL A 62 22.85 -10.39 17.46
CA VAL A 62 23.90 -9.38 17.63
C VAL A 62 23.74 -8.33 16.53
N ASN A 63 23.59 -7.07 16.93
CA ASN A 63 23.63 -5.94 16.01
C ASN A 63 25.05 -5.77 15.51
N LEU A 64 25.25 -5.92 14.21
CA LEU A 64 26.52 -5.59 13.58
C LEU A 64 26.69 -4.06 13.62
N PRO A 65 27.90 -3.56 13.87
CA PRO A 65 28.19 -2.12 13.86
C PRO A 65 28.08 -1.49 12.45
N LEU A 66 27.69 -2.27 11.44
CA LEU A 66 27.71 -1.93 10.03
C LEU A 66 26.42 -2.42 9.38
N GLY A 67 25.76 -1.52 8.63
CA GLY A 67 24.53 -1.80 7.88
C GLY A 67 24.78 -1.95 6.38
N VAL A 68 23.72 -2.29 5.65
CA VAL A 68 23.70 -2.16 4.19
C VAL A 68 23.16 -0.79 3.83
N SER A 69 23.90 -0.06 3.02
CA SER A 69 23.40 1.13 2.34
C SER A 69 22.80 0.72 0.99
N LEU A 70 21.55 1.10 0.77
CA LEU A 70 20.81 0.86 -0.46
C LEU A 70 20.46 2.21 -1.09
N ASP A 71 20.88 2.39 -2.33
CA ASP A 71 20.49 3.50 -3.18
C ASP A 71 19.72 2.95 -4.39
N LEU A 72 18.43 3.25 -4.44
CA LEU A 72 17.48 2.80 -5.44
C LEU A 72 17.04 4.02 -6.26
N SER A 73 17.25 3.96 -7.57
CA SER A 73 17.01 5.04 -8.52
C SER A 73 16.20 4.55 -9.72
N ASN A 74 15.52 5.51 -10.37
CA ASN A 74 14.66 5.25 -11.52
C ASN A 74 13.63 4.16 -11.22
N GLY A 75 13.00 4.22 -10.04
CA GLY A 75 11.97 3.31 -9.60
C GLY A 75 10.66 3.53 -10.34
N VAL A 76 9.98 2.43 -10.61
CA VAL A 76 8.71 2.35 -11.33
C VAL A 76 7.74 1.53 -10.50
N LEU A 77 6.61 2.10 -10.08
CA LEU A 77 5.55 1.34 -9.41
C LEU A 77 4.35 1.16 -10.32
N GLY A 78 3.91 -0.08 -10.52
CA GLY A 78 2.66 -0.40 -11.21
C GLY A 78 2.59 -1.86 -11.65
N PRO A 79 1.54 -2.29 -12.37
CA PRO A 79 0.32 -1.54 -12.67
C PRO A 79 -0.54 -1.25 -11.44
N LEU A 80 -1.19 -0.08 -11.41
CA LEU A 80 -2.02 0.37 -10.30
C LEU A 80 -3.52 0.13 -10.51
N ASP A 81 -3.94 -0.07 -11.75
CA ASP A 81 -5.32 -0.32 -12.17
C ASP A 81 -5.83 -1.73 -11.84
N LEU A 82 -4.94 -2.65 -11.47
CA LEU A 82 -5.29 -4.01 -11.07
C LEU A 82 -5.59 -4.11 -9.56
N ILE A 83 -6.76 -3.60 -9.18
CA ILE A 83 -7.24 -3.61 -7.80
C ILE A 83 -8.57 -4.35 -7.64
N SER A 84 -8.74 -4.98 -6.48
CA SER A 84 -9.93 -5.72 -6.10
C SER A 84 -10.23 -5.56 -4.61
N ARG A 85 -11.45 -5.94 -4.20
CA ARG A 85 -11.87 -5.98 -2.80
C ARG A 85 -11.68 -7.38 -2.23
N THR A 86 -11.32 -7.51 -0.94
CA THR A 86 -11.12 -8.83 -0.30
C THR A 86 -12.20 -9.23 0.71
N ASN A 87 -13.03 -8.30 1.16
CA ASN A 87 -14.10 -8.51 2.14
C ASN A 87 -15.38 -7.82 1.68
N ASP A 88 -16.55 -8.12 2.26
CA ASP A 88 -17.75 -7.32 1.97
C ASP A 88 -17.57 -5.86 2.40
N ALA A 89 -17.94 -4.94 1.50
CA ALA A 89 -17.89 -3.53 1.82
C ALA A 89 -19.11 -3.16 2.67
N GLU A 90 -18.89 -2.32 3.67
CA GLU A 90 -19.93 -1.85 4.57
C GLU A 90 -20.18 -0.38 4.34
N LYS A 91 -21.43 -0.02 4.05
CA LYS A 91 -21.87 1.37 3.92
C LYS A 91 -22.70 1.75 5.12
N CYS A 92 -22.18 2.66 5.94
CA CYS A 92 -22.86 3.15 7.12
C CYS A 92 -23.38 4.58 6.91
N THR A 93 -24.59 4.85 7.39
CA THR A 93 -25.15 6.20 7.43
C THR A 93 -25.38 6.55 8.88
N SER A 94 -24.88 7.70 9.35
CA SER A 94 -25.17 8.24 10.69
C SER A 94 -25.47 9.73 10.59
N GLY A 95 -26.73 10.10 10.87
CA GLY A 95 -27.20 11.47 10.72
C GLY A 95 -27.01 12.00 9.30
N ILE A 96 -26.14 13.00 9.14
CA ILE A 96 -25.82 13.64 7.86
C ILE A 96 -24.55 13.07 7.18
N SER A 97 -23.90 12.10 7.82
CA SER A 97 -22.67 11.47 7.34
C SER A 97 -22.95 10.10 6.75
N THR A 98 -22.32 9.81 5.62
CA THR A 98 -22.27 8.47 5.03
C THR A 98 -20.83 8.05 4.86
N SER A 99 -20.47 6.86 5.35
CA SER A 99 -19.16 6.26 5.11
C SER A 99 -19.28 4.93 4.36
N ILE A 100 -18.21 4.58 3.65
CA ILE A 100 -18.04 3.26 3.05
C ILE A 100 -16.65 2.73 3.39
N THR A 101 -16.61 1.49 3.88
CA THR A 101 -15.39 0.83 4.38
C THR A 101 -15.19 -0.49 3.66
N SER A 102 -13.96 -0.74 3.22
CA SER A 102 -13.56 -2.01 2.61
C SER A 102 -12.05 -2.16 2.58
N ILE A 103 -11.59 -3.40 2.43
CA ILE A 103 -10.20 -3.73 2.18
C ILE A 103 -9.96 -3.82 0.68
N ILE A 104 -9.03 -3.01 0.18
CA ILE A 104 -8.53 -3.02 -1.21
C ILE A 104 -7.29 -3.89 -1.27
N LYS A 105 -7.14 -4.68 -2.31
CA LYS A 105 -5.96 -5.49 -2.64
C LYS A 105 -5.47 -5.15 -4.04
N TYR A 106 -4.16 -5.10 -4.21
CA TYR A 106 -3.54 -5.11 -5.53
C TYR A 106 -3.11 -6.54 -5.87
N ASP A 107 -3.43 -6.99 -7.07
CA ASP A 107 -3.17 -8.38 -7.46
C ASP A 107 -1.75 -8.59 -8.00
N ASN A 108 -1.19 -7.59 -8.68
CA ASN A 108 0.14 -7.70 -9.29
C ASN A 108 0.85 -6.34 -9.32
N LEU A 109 1.25 -5.85 -8.15
CA LEU A 109 1.98 -4.59 -8.06
C LEU A 109 3.49 -4.88 -8.14
N ALA A 110 4.18 -4.28 -9.09
CA ALA A 110 5.63 -4.40 -9.22
C ALA A 110 6.30 -3.06 -8.99
N LEU A 111 7.36 -3.07 -8.17
CA LEU A 111 8.26 -1.94 -7.99
C LEU A 111 9.61 -2.30 -8.63
N THR A 112 9.88 -1.76 -9.81
CA THR A 112 11.10 -2.01 -10.57
C THR A 112 12.05 -0.83 -10.48
N PHE A 113 13.27 -1.04 -10.00
CA PHE A 113 14.34 -0.07 -10.02
C PHE A 113 15.36 -0.43 -11.09
N TRP A 114 15.56 0.47 -12.04
CA TRP A 114 16.57 0.29 -13.10
C TRP A 114 17.98 0.52 -12.59
N GLY A 115 18.16 1.29 -11.52
CA GLY A 115 19.44 1.46 -10.83
C GLY A 115 19.33 1.10 -9.36
N MET A 116 20.05 0.07 -8.94
CA MET A 116 20.29 -0.23 -7.53
C MET A 116 21.80 -0.24 -7.29
N THR A 117 22.25 0.54 -6.31
CA THR A 117 23.61 0.46 -5.75
C THR A 117 23.50 0.03 -4.31
N ALA A 118 24.05 -1.13 -3.98
CA ALA A 118 24.09 -1.65 -2.63
C ALA A 118 25.54 -1.67 -2.12
N LYS A 119 25.77 -1.12 -0.94
CA LYS A 119 27.08 -1.08 -0.30
C LYS A 119 27.04 -1.79 1.03
N PHE A 120 27.98 -2.70 1.23
CA PHE A 120 28.25 -3.33 2.50
C PHE A 120 29.76 -3.40 2.70
N LEU A 121 30.28 -2.77 3.76
CA LEU A 121 31.71 -2.61 3.98
C LEU A 121 32.40 -1.95 2.75
N PHE A 122 33.38 -2.62 2.17
CA PHE A 122 34.15 -2.21 0.98
C PHE A 122 33.58 -2.79 -0.33
N TRP A 123 32.39 -3.40 -0.28
CA TRP A 123 31.80 -4.15 -1.38
C TRP A 123 30.62 -3.36 -1.91
N GLU A 124 30.58 -3.22 -3.21
CA GLU A 124 29.54 -2.51 -3.93
C GLU A 124 28.96 -3.44 -4.98
N MET A 125 27.64 -3.52 -5.02
CA MET A 125 26.89 -4.24 -6.04
C MET A 125 26.03 -3.25 -6.79
N LYS A 126 26.08 -3.30 -8.12
CA LYS A 126 25.16 -2.55 -8.99
C LYS A 126 24.27 -3.53 -9.73
N ALA A 127 22.96 -3.35 -9.63
CA ALA A 127 22.02 -4.23 -10.31
C ALA A 127 20.73 -3.52 -10.68
N LYS A 128 19.91 -4.19 -11.50
CA LYS A 128 18.48 -3.94 -11.60
C LYS A 128 17.78 -4.79 -10.53
N THR A 129 16.75 -4.25 -9.88
CA THR A 129 15.92 -5.03 -8.97
C THR A 129 14.45 -4.81 -9.26
N THR A 130 13.66 -5.87 -9.09
CA THR A 130 12.20 -5.81 -9.14
C THR A 130 11.68 -6.44 -7.87
N ILE A 131 10.75 -5.74 -7.22
CA ILE A 131 10.05 -6.15 -6.00
C ILE A 131 8.59 -6.35 -6.39
N ASN A 132 8.14 -7.60 -6.43
CA ASN A 132 6.71 -7.89 -6.62
C ASN A 132 5.99 -7.82 -5.27
N LEU A 133 4.76 -7.33 -5.28
CA LEU A 133 4.00 -6.97 -4.09
C LEU A 133 2.52 -7.27 -4.32
N VAL A 134 1.84 -7.71 -3.26
CA VAL A 134 0.38 -7.96 -3.26
C VAL A 134 -0.24 -7.28 -2.02
N PRO A 135 -0.13 -5.94 -1.90
CA PRO A 135 -0.51 -5.24 -0.68
C PRO A 135 -2.03 -5.16 -0.50
N CYS A 136 -2.46 -5.13 0.77
CA CYS A 136 -3.83 -4.86 1.17
C CYS A 136 -3.94 -3.60 2.03
N PHE A 137 -5.02 -2.85 1.81
CA PHE A 137 -5.31 -1.57 2.45
C PHE A 137 -6.70 -1.60 3.04
N ASN A 138 -6.81 -1.40 4.35
CA ASN A 138 -8.10 -1.04 4.92
C ASN A 138 -8.38 0.43 4.63
N THR A 139 -9.55 0.71 4.04
CA THR A 139 -9.93 2.04 3.60
C THR A 139 -11.31 2.41 4.10
N GLU A 140 -11.49 3.69 4.44
CA GLU A 140 -12.78 4.27 4.76
C GLU A 140 -12.88 5.62 4.06
N PHE A 141 -14.00 5.84 3.38
CA PHE A 141 -14.33 7.12 2.75
C PHE A 141 -15.60 7.68 3.39
N THR A 142 -15.54 8.91 3.86
CA THR A 142 -16.65 9.59 4.54
C THR A 142 -17.12 10.77 3.70
N ASN A 143 -18.45 10.96 3.63
CA ASN A 143 -19.11 12.07 2.97
C ASN A 143 -20.11 12.72 3.93
N VAL A 144 -19.93 14.01 4.21
CA VAL A 144 -20.83 14.80 5.06
C VAL A 144 -21.68 15.74 4.19
N ARG A 145 -22.95 15.37 3.97
CA ARG A 145 -23.86 16.04 3.01
C ARG A 145 -24.11 17.53 3.28
N TYR A 146 -24.01 18.00 4.52
CA TYR A 146 -24.42 19.37 4.88
C TYR A 146 -23.36 20.45 4.58
N LEU A 147 -22.09 20.07 4.35
CA LEU A 147 -20.99 21.03 4.15
C LEU A 147 -20.48 21.09 2.71
N GLY A 148 -20.97 20.23 1.80
CA GLY A 148 -20.62 20.26 0.37
C GLY A 148 -19.15 19.98 0.02
N THR A 149 -18.24 20.03 0.99
CA THR A 149 -16.77 19.96 0.80
C THR A 149 -16.09 18.93 1.70
N ASN A 150 -16.80 18.34 2.67
CA ASN A 150 -16.22 17.37 3.61
C ASN A 150 -16.46 15.94 3.12
N CYS A 151 -15.81 15.61 2.01
CA CYS A 151 -15.76 14.26 1.50
C CYS A 151 -14.30 13.84 1.30
N SER A 152 -13.87 12.79 1.99
CA SER A 152 -12.47 12.40 2.06
C SER A 152 -12.29 10.95 2.49
N MET A 153 -11.13 10.40 2.18
CA MET A 153 -10.64 9.18 2.81
C MET A 153 -10.26 9.47 4.27
N THR A 154 -10.99 8.86 5.22
CA THR A 154 -10.76 9.00 6.66
C THR A 154 -9.83 7.93 7.21
N LEU A 155 -9.76 6.77 6.56
CA LEU A 155 -8.88 5.67 6.94
C LEU A 155 -8.08 5.17 5.75
N PHE A 156 -6.78 4.95 5.99
CA PHE A 156 -5.90 4.24 5.07
C PHE A 156 -4.82 3.53 5.88
N GLU A 157 -5.00 2.22 6.07
CA GLU A 157 -4.12 1.41 6.89
C GLU A 157 -3.60 0.21 6.09
N TRP A 158 -2.29 0.01 6.13
CA TRP A 158 -1.66 -1.18 5.56
C TRP A 158 -2.05 -2.39 6.40
N GLN A 159 -2.50 -3.44 5.74
CA GLN A 159 -2.87 -4.69 6.40
C GLN A 159 -1.77 -5.73 6.23
N ASP A 160 -1.31 -6.29 7.34
CA ASP A 160 -0.35 -7.41 7.36
C ASP A 160 -1.01 -8.74 6.94
N THR A 161 -2.34 -8.80 6.84
CA THR A 161 -3.13 -10.02 6.57
C THR A 161 -3.04 -10.50 5.13
N CYS A 162 -2.55 -9.66 4.21
CA CYS A 162 -2.10 -10.07 2.88
C CYS A 162 -0.57 -9.97 2.89
N ASP A 163 0.09 -11.08 3.24
CA ASP A 163 1.54 -11.14 3.34
C ASP A 163 2.15 -10.65 2.01
N PRO A 164 2.92 -9.54 2.01
CA PRO A 164 3.50 -9.05 0.77
C PRO A 164 4.47 -10.11 0.25
N HIS A 165 4.08 -10.82 -0.80
CA HIS A 165 4.96 -11.75 -1.50
C HIS A 165 6.05 -10.99 -2.24
N VAL A 166 7.09 -10.63 -1.48
CA VAL A 166 8.27 -9.92 -1.95
C VAL A 166 9.19 -10.90 -2.67
N ASN A 167 9.04 -10.97 -3.98
CA ASN A 167 10.03 -11.62 -4.83
C ASN A 167 11.03 -10.56 -5.32
N ILE A 168 12.29 -10.72 -4.92
CA ILE A 168 13.39 -9.83 -5.27
C ILE A 168 14.28 -10.54 -6.29
N ASN A 169 14.30 -10.02 -7.51
CA ASN A 169 15.18 -10.53 -8.55
C ASN A 169 16.42 -9.63 -8.68
N ILE A 170 17.60 -10.17 -8.34
CA ILE A 170 18.89 -9.49 -8.47
C ILE A 170 19.76 -10.37 -9.39
N PRO A 171 20.17 -9.91 -10.58
CA PRO A 171 21.12 -10.64 -11.40
C PRO A 171 22.49 -10.63 -10.72
N TYR A 172 23.09 -11.80 -10.52
CA TYR A 172 24.41 -11.95 -9.90
C TYR A 172 25.47 -12.16 -10.97
N HIS A 173 26.52 -11.35 -10.97
CA HIS A 173 27.64 -11.46 -11.91
C HIS A 173 28.92 -11.93 -11.23
N SER A 174 28.97 -11.92 -9.90
CA SER A 174 30.12 -12.33 -9.10
C SER A 174 29.70 -12.91 -7.73
N TRP A 175 30.65 -13.55 -7.05
CA TRP A 175 30.45 -14.05 -5.68
C TRP A 175 30.26 -12.91 -4.67
N THR A 176 30.84 -11.73 -4.94
CA THR A 176 30.65 -10.52 -4.13
C THR A 176 29.22 -9.99 -4.24
N ASP A 177 28.63 -10.03 -5.44
CA ASP A 177 27.22 -9.68 -5.66
C ASP A 177 26.29 -10.63 -4.93
N TYR A 178 26.62 -11.93 -4.89
CA TYR A 178 25.84 -12.91 -4.14
C TYR A 178 25.84 -12.58 -2.63
N PHE A 179 27.02 -12.24 -2.07
CA PHE A 179 27.15 -11.89 -0.66
C PHE A 179 26.42 -10.59 -0.30
N VAL A 180 26.62 -9.51 -1.06
CA VAL A 180 25.90 -8.24 -0.83
C VAL A 180 24.40 -8.44 -1.05
N GLY A 181 24.02 -9.17 -2.11
CA GLY A 181 22.63 -9.47 -2.44
C GLY A 181 21.88 -10.26 -1.36
N PHE A 182 22.56 -11.13 -0.61
CA PHE A 182 21.96 -11.80 0.56
C PHE A 182 21.45 -10.78 1.59
N PHE A 183 22.26 -9.78 1.92
CA PHE A 183 21.87 -8.75 2.88
C PHE A 183 20.83 -7.78 2.31
N VAL A 184 20.89 -7.45 1.02
CA VAL A 184 19.85 -6.66 0.35
C VAL A 184 18.49 -7.35 0.44
N ARG A 185 18.40 -8.66 0.18
CA ARG A 185 17.15 -9.42 0.33
C ARG A 185 16.60 -9.35 1.74
N ARG A 186 17.48 -9.47 2.75
CA ARG A 186 17.10 -9.37 4.16
C ARG A 186 16.61 -7.97 4.54
N ALA A 187 17.25 -6.93 4.02
CA ALA A 187 16.89 -5.54 4.24
C ALA A 187 15.53 -5.18 3.61
N LEU A 188 15.29 -5.62 2.37
CA LEU A 188 14.04 -5.34 1.67
C LEU A 188 12.87 -6.16 2.22
N ASN A 189 13.11 -7.38 2.72
CA ASN A 189 12.05 -8.17 3.37
C ASN A 189 11.48 -7.52 4.64
N SER A 190 12.24 -6.67 5.35
CA SER A 190 11.75 -6.01 6.57
C SER A 190 10.96 -4.72 6.30
N SER A 191 11.18 -4.08 5.15
CA SER A 191 10.42 -2.90 4.72
C SER A 191 10.40 -2.81 3.19
N PRO A 192 9.49 -3.54 2.51
CA PRO A 192 9.61 -3.78 1.08
C PRO A 192 9.21 -2.60 0.18
N LEU A 193 8.49 -1.63 0.74
CA LEU A 193 8.04 -0.44 0.02
C LEU A 193 8.65 0.82 0.61
N PRO A 194 9.35 1.65 -0.18
CA PRO A 194 9.78 2.97 0.23
C PRO A 194 8.59 3.84 0.66
N GLN A 195 8.80 4.70 1.66
CA GLN A 195 7.75 5.58 2.17
C GLN A 195 7.15 6.49 1.09
N GLN A 196 7.97 6.94 0.12
CA GLN A 196 7.51 7.72 -1.02
C GLN A 196 6.45 6.96 -1.84
N ALA A 197 6.69 5.68 -2.13
CA ALA A 197 5.75 4.82 -2.85
C ALA A 197 4.43 4.70 -2.08
N LYS A 198 4.50 4.45 -0.76
CA LYS A 198 3.32 4.35 0.10
C LYS A 198 2.49 5.64 0.10
N ASN A 199 3.16 6.79 0.20
CA ASN A 199 2.50 8.09 0.21
C ASN A 199 1.83 8.40 -1.13
N GLN A 200 2.49 8.10 -2.26
CA GLN A 200 1.92 8.30 -3.59
C GLN A 200 0.69 7.41 -3.82
N MET A 201 0.75 6.13 -3.44
CA MET A 201 -0.42 5.24 -3.50
C MET A 201 -1.59 5.80 -2.69
N LYS A 202 -1.34 6.22 -1.44
CA LYS A 202 -2.36 6.85 -0.59
C LYS A 202 -2.99 8.06 -1.27
N THR A 203 -2.20 8.94 -1.88
CA THR A 203 -2.69 10.13 -2.58
C THR A 203 -3.58 9.78 -3.77
N TYR A 204 -3.20 8.81 -4.60
CA TYR A 204 -4.00 8.41 -5.76
C TYR A 204 -5.31 7.72 -5.37
N ILE A 205 -5.22 6.76 -4.44
CA ILE A 205 -6.40 6.09 -3.87
C ILE A 205 -7.36 7.14 -3.30
N ASN A 206 -6.84 8.11 -2.54
CA ASN A 206 -7.65 9.21 -2.04
C ASN A 206 -8.28 10.01 -3.18
N LEU A 207 -7.48 10.52 -4.13
CA LEU A 207 -7.95 11.41 -5.20
C LEU A 207 -9.07 10.77 -6.04
N PHE A 208 -8.80 9.57 -6.57
CA PHE A 208 -9.69 8.92 -7.52
C PHE A 208 -10.87 8.24 -6.85
N LEU A 209 -10.70 7.50 -5.76
CA LEU A 209 -11.86 6.84 -5.11
C LEU A 209 -12.76 7.86 -4.41
N THR A 210 -12.22 8.95 -3.89
CA THR A 210 -13.03 10.06 -3.35
C THR A 210 -13.84 10.71 -4.47
N LYS A 211 -13.29 10.91 -5.68
CA LYS A 211 -14.06 11.42 -6.84
C LYS A 211 -15.35 10.61 -7.07
N TYR A 212 -15.26 9.28 -7.06
CA TYR A 212 -16.41 8.39 -7.26
C TYR A 212 -17.36 8.35 -6.06
N TRP A 213 -16.84 8.31 -4.83
CA TRP A 213 -17.68 8.29 -3.64
C TRP A 213 -18.45 9.59 -3.42
N CYS A 214 -17.80 10.73 -3.68
CA CYS A 214 -18.38 12.05 -3.45
C CYS A 214 -19.29 12.52 -4.58
N GLY A 215 -19.36 11.78 -5.69
CA GLY A 215 -20.13 12.19 -6.86
C GLY A 215 -19.53 13.40 -7.59
N LEU A 216 -18.21 13.64 -7.46
CA LEU A 216 -17.49 14.69 -8.19
C LEU A 216 -17.13 14.25 -9.63
N GLY A 217 -17.59 13.08 -10.05
CA GLY A 217 -17.36 12.47 -11.36
C GLY A 217 -18.65 12.20 -12.14
N LEU A 218 -19.56 13.17 -12.20
CA LEU A 218 -20.64 13.29 -13.19
C LEU A 218 -20.88 14.76 -13.55
#